data_AF-A0A410JWL8-F1
#
_entry.id   AF-A0A410JWL8-F1
#
_cell.length_a   1.000
_cell.length_b   1.000
_cell.length_c   1.000
_cell.angle_alpha   90.00
_cell.angle_beta   90.00
_cell.angle_gamma   90.00
#
_symmetry.space_group_name_H-M   'P 1'
#
loop_
_entity.id
_entity.type
_entity.pdbx_description
1 polymer ?
#
loop_
_entity_poly.entity_id
_entity_poly.type
_entity_poly.pdbx_seq_one_letter_code
_entity_poly.pdbx_strand_id
1 'polypeptide(L)'
;MLFLKLGDYEGVMTMLDRTEEINEDKKIFMRVLVTSDPRSPYFSASDVRVYADTLTNLFPDSPYAVQASVVAGLMEKYAQSAAEAEQLSVKLSELNDNLTGKDMENNSLKEAAEEYQHINSELRKENERLSAQERRLRRELTDMRARLEAIKEIDLQIKQSREGGRE
;
A
#
# COMPACT_ATOMS: atom_id res chain seq x y z
N MET A 1 -39.77 -35.79 -11.66
CA MET A 1 -38.51 -35.08 -11.96
C MET A 1 -38.11 -34.37 -10.67
N LEU A 2 -37.05 -34.83 -10.00
CA LEU A 2 -36.70 -34.37 -8.66
C LEU A 2 -35.73 -33.20 -8.82
N PHE A 3 -36.27 -31.99 -8.82
CA PHE A 3 -35.46 -30.78 -8.88
C PHE A 3 -34.84 -30.57 -7.50
N LEU A 4 -33.51 -30.53 -7.43
CA LEU A 4 -32.81 -29.87 -6.33
C LEU A 4 -33.38 -28.45 -6.25
N LYS A 5 -34.25 -28.20 -5.28
CA LYS A 5 -34.74 -26.86 -5.03
C LYS A 5 -33.55 -26.11 -4.44
N LEU A 6 -32.92 -25.27 -5.26
CA LEU A 6 -31.78 -24.44 -4.88
C LEU A 6 -32.02 -23.83 -3.49
N GLY A 7 -31.18 -24.19 -2.52
CA GLY A 7 -31.24 -23.69 -1.15
C GLY A 7 -31.88 -24.61 -0.10
N ASP A 8 -32.59 -25.68 -0.47
CA ASP A 8 -33.14 -26.65 0.50
C ASP A 8 -32.24 -27.89 0.64
N TYR A 9 -31.00 -27.67 1.09
CA TYR A 9 -30.01 -28.74 1.22
C TYR A 9 -30.36 -29.75 2.32
N GLU A 10 -30.90 -29.28 3.44
CA GLU A 10 -31.32 -30.14 4.55
C GLU A 10 -32.51 -31.02 4.18
N GLY A 11 -33.51 -30.47 3.47
CA GLY A 11 -34.64 -31.24 2.97
C GLY A 11 -34.21 -32.31 1.97
N VAL A 12 -33.26 -31.98 1.08
CA VAL A 12 -32.67 -32.94 0.15
C VAL A 12 -31.92 -34.05 0.88
N MET A 13 -31.06 -33.73 1.85
CA MET A 13 -30.31 -34.74 2.62
C MET A 13 -31.24 -35.65 3.42
N THR A 14 -32.24 -35.06 4.10
CA THR A 14 -33.26 -35.82 4.85
C THR A 14 -34.04 -36.77 3.94
N MET A 15 -34.38 -36.34 2.73
CA MET A 15 -35.07 -37.17 1.75
C MET A 15 -34.19 -38.32 1.27
N LEU A 16 -32.90 -38.05 0.99
CA LEU A 16 -31.94 -39.07 0.57
C LEU A 16 -31.73 -40.16 1.62
N ASP A 17 -31.77 -39.80 2.90
CA ASP A 17 -31.61 -40.74 4.02
C ASP A 17 -32.86 -41.60 4.26
N ARG A 18 -34.06 -41.11 3.91
CA ARG A 18 -35.35 -41.75 4.26
C ARG A 18 -36.02 -42.49 3.13
N THR A 19 -35.70 -42.18 1.88
CA THR A 19 -36.48 -42.67 0.74
C THR A 19 -35.85 -43.95 0.16
N GLU A 20 -36.56 -45.08 0.25
CA GLU A 20 -36.14 -46.33 -0.42
C GLU A 20 -36.43 -46.33 -1.92
N GLU A 21 -37.33 -45.47 -2.38
CA GLU A 21 -37.81 -45.41 -3.77
C GLU A 21 -36.81 -44.81 -4.78
N ILE A 22 -35.71 -44.20 -4.33
CA ILE A 22 -34.70 -43.61 -5.22
C ILE A 22 -33.59 -44.65 -5.44
N ASN A 23 -33.26 -44.90 -6.71
CA ASN A 23 -32.11 -45.73 -7.08
C ASN A 23 -30.83 -45.25 -6.39
N GLU A 24 -30.01 -46.20 -5.94
CA GLU A 24 -28.83 -45.92 -5.14
C GLU A 24 -27.77 -45.08 -5.88
N ASP A 25 -27.57 -45.33 -7.17
CA ASP A 25 -26.67 -44.56 -8.03
C ASP A 25 -27.08 -43.07 -8.10
N LYS A 26 -28.38 -42.83 -8.24
CA LYS A 26 -28.97 -41.48 -8.24
C LYS A 26 -28.87 -40.81 -6.87
N LYS A 27 -29.02 -41.57 -5.77
CA LYS A 27 -28.86 -41.03 -4.41
C LYS A 27 -27.42 -40.54 -4.19
N ILE A 28 -26.43 -41.36 -4.54
CA ILE A 28 -25.02 -41.02 -4.42
C ILE A 28 -24.72 -39.78 -5.27
N PHE A 29 -25.22 -39.72 -6.51
CA PHE A 29 -25.06 -38.54 -7.36
C PHE A 29 -25.71 -37.28 -6.78
N MET A 30 -26.88 -37.39 -6.15
CA MET A 30 -27.46 -36.23 -5.47
C MET A 30 -26.63 -35.76 -4.28
N ARG A 31 -25.96 -36.67 -3.56
CA ARG A 31 -25.00 -36.29 -2.51
C ARG A 31 -23.82 -35.52 -3.10
N VAL A 32 -23.28 -35.95 -4.25
CA VAL A 32 -22.25 -35.21 -5.00
C VAL A 32 -22.68 -33.77 -5.27
N LEU A 33 -23.91 -33.57 -5.75
CA LEU A 33 -24.42 -32.23 -6.05
C LEU A 33 -24.54 -31.37 -4.78
N VAL A 34 -25.10 -31.92 -3.70
CA VAL A 34 -25.27 -31.21 -2.42
C VAL A 34 -23.92 -30.83 -1.80
N THR A 35 -22.92 -31.70 -1.85
CA THR A 35 -21.59 -31.42 -1.28
C THR A 35 -20.71 -30.56 -2.18
N SER A 36 -21.10 -30.35 -3.44
CA SER A 36 -20.35 -29.52 -4.40
C SER A 36 -20.77 -28.05 -4.45
N ASP A 37 -21.94 -27.66 -3.92
CA ASP A 37 -22.36 -26.25 -3.90
C ASP A 37 -21.72 -25.51 -2.71
N PRO A 38 -20.91 -24.45 -2.92
CA PRO A 38 -20.28 -23.68 -1.83
C PRO A 38 -21.26 -23.04 -0.83
N ARG A 39 -22.55 -22.92 -1.18
CA ARG A 39 -23.60 -22.40 -0.30
C ARG A 39 -24.27 -23.49 0.54
N SER A 40 -23.95 -24.75 0.27
CA SER A 40 -24.45 -25.88 1.04
C SER A 40 -23.76 -25.95 2.39
N PRO A 41 -24.49 -26.19 3.50
CA PRO A 41 -23.86 -26.46 4.79
C PRO A 41 -23.07 -27.77 4.80
N TYR A 42 -23.30 -28.64 3.80
CA TYR A 42 -22.57 -29.89 3.59
C TYR A 42 -21.46 -29.75 2.55
N PHE A 43 -21.10 -28.52 2.15
CA PHE A 43 -20.06 -28.28 1.17
C PHE A 43 -18.73 -28.91 1.59
N SER A 44 -18.22 -29.81 0.76
CA SER A 44 -17.02 -30.59 1.08
C SER A 44 -16.42 -31.19 -0.20
N ALA A 45 -15.28 -30.67 -0.63
CA ALA A 45 -14.57 -31.16 -1.81
C ALA A 45 -14.09 -32.62 -1.63
N SER A 46 -13.73 -33.02 -0.40
CA SER A 46 -13.37 -34.41 -0.10
C SER A 46 -14.57 -35.34 -0.28
N ASP A 47 -15.74 -34.93 0.19
CA ASP A 47 -16.93 -35.79 0.13
C ASP A 47 -17.44 -35.91 -1.31
N VAL A 48 -17.36 -34.83 -2.10
CA VAL A 48 -17.60 -34.90 -3.55
C VAL A 48 -16.76 -35.99 -4.21
N ARG A 49 -15.46 -36.06 -3.87
CA ARG A 49 -14.56 -37.07 -4.42
C ARG A 49 -14.92 -38.48 -3.96
N VAL A 50 -15.19 -38.65 -2.67
CA VAL A 50 -15.61 -39.95 -2.10
C VAL A 50 -16.88 -40.46 -2.78
N TYR A 51 -17.90 -39.61 -2.97
CA TYR A 51 -19.14 -40.02 -3.61
C TYR A 51 -18.96 -40.27 -5.12
N ALA A 52 -18.16 -39.48 -5.81
CA ALA A 52 -17.86 -39.70 -7.23
C ALA A 52 -17.09 -41.02 -7.47
N ASP A 53 -16.11 -41.34 -6.61
CA ASP A 53 -15.36 -42.59 -6.66
C ASP A 53 -16.27 -43.78 -6.32
N THR A 54 -17.12 -43.64 -5.29
CA THR A 54 -18.13 -44.66 -4.93
C THR A 54 -19.06 -44.96 -6.10
N LEU A 55 -19.55 -43.92 -6.77
CA LEU A 55 -20.46 -44.07 -7.92
C LEU A 55 -19.76 -44.77 -9.10
N THR A 56 -18.51 -44.41 -9.38
CA THR A 56 -17.72 -45.01 -10.46
C THR A 56 -17.40 -46.47 -10.18
N ASN A 57 -17.12 -46.82 -8.93
CA ASN A 57 -16.76 -48.18 -8.53
C ASN A 57 -17.96 -49.12 -8.44
N LEU A 58 -19.09 -48.65 -7.90
CA LEU A 58 -20.29 -49.48 -7.68
C LEU A 58 -21.23 -49.49 -8.88
N PHE A 59 -21.27 -48.41 -9.67
CA PHE A 59 -22.20 -48.24 -10.78
C PHE A 59 -21.50 -47.66 -12.03
N PRO A 60 -20.51 -48.37 -12.60
CA PRO A 60 -19.67 -47.86 -13.68
C PRO A 60 -20.45 -47.51 -14.96
N ASP A 61 -21.54 -48.24 -15.24
CA ASP A 61 -22.40 -48.01 -16.40
C ASP A 61 -23.50 -46.96 -16.16
N SER A 62 -23.57 -46.39 -14.95
CA SER A 62 -24.57 -45.37 -14.64
C SER A 62 -24.25 -44.06 -15.37
N PRO A 63 -25.24 -43.40 -16.00
CA PRO A 63 -25.04 -42.08 -16.60
C PRO A 63 -24.60 -41.03 -15.58
N TYR A 64 -24.81 -41.29 -14.29
CA TYR A 64 -24.40 -40.40 -13.20
C TYR A 64 -22.90 -40.50 -12.87
N ALA A 65 -22.23 -41.63 -13.15
CA ALA A 65 -20.80 -41.80 -12.85
C ALA A 65 -19.93 -40.79 -13.61
N VAL A 66 -20.19 -40.63 -14.92
CA VAL A 66 -19.50 -39.65 -15.76
C VAL A 66 -19.77 -38.23 -15.26
N GLN A 67 -21.01 -37.91 -14.89
CA GLN A 67 -21.38 -36.58 -14.40
C GLN A 67 -20.71 -36.28 -13.06
N ALA A 68 -20.65 -37.25 -12.13
CA ALA A 68 -19.98 -37.08 -10.85
C ALA A 68 -18.47 -36.85 -11.01
N SER A 69 -17.83 -37.55 -11.95
CA SER A 69 -16.42 -37.32 -12.28
C SER A 69 -16.17 -35.89 -12.78
N VAL A 70 -17.05 -35.36 -13.62
CA VAL A 70 -16.99 -33.96 -14.08
C VAL A 70 -17.14 -33.00 -12.90
N VAL A 71 -18.10 -33.24 -11.99
CA VAL A 71 -18.29 -32.40 -10.80
C VAL A 71 -17.06 -32.43 -9.90
N ALA A 72 -16.45 -33.59 -9.67
CA ALA A 72 -15.22 -33.72 -8.90
C ALA A 72 -14.06 -32.93 -9.52
N GLY A 73 -13.89 -33.01 -10.85
CA GLY A 73 -12.87 -32.23 -11.56
C GLY A 73 -13.11 -30.72 -11.51
N LEU A 74 -14.37 -30.27 -11.55
CA LEU A 74 -14.71 -28.85 -11.37
C LEU A 74 -14.43 -28.38 -9.94
N MET A 75 -14.68 -29.23 -8.95
CA MET A 75 -14.40 -28.94 -7.54
C MET A 75 -12.91 -28.79 -7.26
N GLU A 76 -12.06 -29.59 -7.89
CA GLU A 76 -10.60 -29.44 -7.79
C GLU A 76 -10.12 -28.10 -8.37
N LYS A 77 -10.65 -27.70 -9.54
CA LYS A 77 -10.37 -26.38 -10.13
C LYS A 77 -10.87 -25.24 -9.26
N TYR A 78 -12.05 -25.39 -8.65
CA TYR A 78 -12.59 -24.41 -7.72
C TYR A 78 -11.66 -24.23 -6.50
N ALA A 79 -11.18 -25.34 -5.92
CA ALA A 79 -10.25 -25.28 -4.79
C ALA A 79 -8.92 -24.59 -5.16
N GLN A 80 -8.37 -24.86 -6.34
CA GLN A 80 -7.18 -24.17 -6.86
C GLN A 80 -7.44 -22.67 -7.03
N SER A 81 -8.55 -22.30 -7.67
CA SER A 81 -8.92 -20.90 -7.89
C SER A 81 -9.18 -20.16 -6.57
N ALA A 82 -9.76 -20.82 -5.57
CA ALA A 82 -9.99 -20.24 -4.25
C ALA A 82 -8.66 -19.96 -3.52
N ALA A 83 -7.72 -20.90 -3.58
CA ALA A 83 -6.38 -20.71 -3.01
C ALA A 83 -5.61 -19.57 -3.70
N GLU A 84 -5.70 -19.47 -5.03
CA GLU A 84 -5.12 -18.34 -5.78
C GLU A 84 -5.78 -17.00 -5.40
N ALA A 85 -7.10 -16.97 -5.25
CA ALA A 85 -7.82 -15.77 -4.83
C ALA A 85 -7.41 -15.31 -3.43
N GLU A 86 -7.22 -16.25 -2.49
CA GLU A 86 -6.73 -15.96 -1.13
C GLU A 86 -5.32 -15.38 -1.17
N GLN A 87 -4.41 -15.99 -1.94
CA GLN A 87 -3.05 -15.46 -2.13
C GLN A 87 -3.03 -14.06 -2.74
N LEU A 88 -3.89 -13.81 -3.73
CA LEU A 88 -4.04 -12.48 -4.34
C LEU A 88 -4.60 -11.46 -3.34
N SER A 89 -5.55 -11.86 -2.50
CA SER A 89 -6.10 -11.01 -1.44
C SER A 89 -5.02 -10.59 -0.43
N VAL A 90 -4.16 -11.52 -0.01
CA VAL A 90 -3.04 -11.21 0.89
C VAL A 90 -2.08 -10.23 0.23
N LYS A 91 -1.67 -10.48 -1.02
CA LYS A 91 -0.79 -9.58 -1.78
C LYS A 91 -1.38 -8.17 -1.95
N LEU A 92 -2.69 -8.07 -2.20
CA LEU A 92 -3.37 -6.76 -2.30
C LEU A 92 -3.35 -6.00 -0.97
N SER A 93 -3.54 -6.70 0.16
CA SER A 93 -3.42 -6.09 1.48
C SER A 93 -2.02 -5.55 1.72
N GLU A 94 -0.98 -6.36 1.46
CA GLU A 94 0.41 -5.94 1.61
C GLU A 94 0.78 -4.75 0.71
N LEU A 95 0.29 -4.72 -0.53
CA LEU A 95 0.49 -3.59 -1.44
C LEU A 95 -0.19 -2.32 -0.94
N ASN A 96 -1.39 -2.44 -0.36
CA ASN A 96 -2.12 -1.31 0.21
C ASN A 96 -1.41 -0.73 1.44
N ASP A 97 -0.90 -1.60 2.31
CA ASP A 97 -0.12 -1.18 3.49
C ASP A 97 1.19 -0.49 3.06
N ASN A 98 1.87 -1.01 2.04
CA ASN A 98 3.06 -0.37 1.48
C ASN A 98 2.76 0.99 0.84
N LEU A 99 1.63 1.12 0.14
CA LEU A 99 1.21 2.38 -0.49
C LEU A 99 0.94 3.44 0.58
N THR A 100 0.17 3.10 1.61
CA THR A 100 -0.10 4.03 2.72
C THR A 100 1.16 4.45 3.46
N GLY A 101 2.11 3.52 3.67
CA GLY A 101 3.43 3.84 4.23
C GLY A 101 4.21 4.85 3.38
N LYS A 102 4.23 4.66 2.05
CA LYS A 102 4.87 5.60 1.12
C LYS A 102 4.17 6.96 1.04
N ASP A 103 2.86 7.00 1.15
CA ASP A 103 2.11 8.26 1.16
C ASP A 103 2.42 9.07 2.42
N MET A 104 2.57 8.41 3.58
CA MET A 104 3.02 9.07 4.81
C MET A 104 4.45 9.61 4.69
N GLU A 105 5.37 8.83 4.13
CA GLU A 105 6.76 9.27 3.90
C GLU A 105 6.80 10.47 2.94
N ASN A 106 6.04 10.43 1.84
CA ASN A 106 5.95 11.51 0.87
C ASN A 106 5.40 12.81 1.50
N ASN A 107 4.38 12.71 2.34
CA ASN A 107 3.84 13.88 3.06
C ASN A 107 4.87 14.47 4.03
N SER A 108 5.59 13.64 4.78
CA SER A 108 6.67 14.10 5.66
C SER A 108 7.80 14.78 4.88
N LEU A 109 8.18 14.24 3.73
CA LEU A 109 9.19 14.87 2.86
C LEU A 109 8.73 16.22 2.30
N LYS A 110 7.44 16.36 1.98
CA LYS A 110 6.88 17.66 1.55
C LYS A 110 6.92 18.69 2.66
N GLU A 111 6.49 18.33 3.86
CA GLU A 111 6.54 19.23 5.03
C GLU A 111 7.98 19.68 5.30
N ALA A 112 8.94 18.76 5.28
CA ALA A 112 10.36 19.10 5.43
C ALA A 112 10.88 20.02 4.31
N ALA A 113 10.46 19.79 3.06
CA ALA A 113 10.84 20.63 1.94
C ALA A 113 10.29 22.07 2.08
N GLU A 114 9.04 22.21 2.54
CA GLU A 114 8.42 23.52 2.81
C GLU A 114 9.15 24.26 3.96
N GLU A 115 9.50 23.55 5.03
CA GLU A 115 10.27 24.11 6.14
C GLU A 115 11.65 24.59 5.67
N TYR A 116 12.39 23.78 4.91
CA TYR A 116 13.69 24.18 4.38
C TYR A 116 13.59 25.36 3.41
N GLN A 117 12.54 25.45 2.60
CA GLN A 117 12.29 26.61 1.75
C GLN A 117 12.07 27.88 2.58
N HIS A 118 11.27 27.78 3.65
CA HIS A 118 11.04 28.89 4.57
C HIS A 118 12.35 29.34 5.23
N ILE A 119 13.13 28.42 5.81
CA ILE A 119 14.43 28.71 6.44
C ILE A 119 15.39 29.36 5.44
N ASN A 120 15.47 28.85 4.22
CA ASN A 120 16.34 29.42 3.18
C ASN A 120 15.93 30.85 2.84
N SER A 121 14.63 31.15 2.81
CA SER A 121 14.13 32.50 2.56
C SER A 121 14.54 33.48 3.67
N GLU A 122 14.47 33.07 4.93
CA GLU A 122 14.89 33.89 6.08
C GLU A 122 16.41 34.10 6.10
N LEU A 123 17.18 33.05 5.81
CA LEU A 123 18.64 33.16 5.68
C LEU A 123 19.05 34.11 4.56
N ARG A 124 18.34 34.11 3.43
CA ARG A 124 18.60 35.06 2.33
C ARG A 124 18.35 36.50 2.78
N LYS A 125 17.23 36.77 3.46
CA LYS A 125 16.91 38.12 3.99
C LYS A 125 17.97 38.60 4.98
N GLU A 126 18.40 37.74 5.92
CA GLU A 126 19.42 38.13 6.88
C GLU A 126 20.78 38.34 6.21
N ASN A 127 21.13 37.52 5.22
CA ASN A 127 22.37 37.69 4.47
C ASN A 127 22.38 39.02 3.67
N GLU A 128 21.25 39.40 3.07
CA GLU A 128 21.09 40.71 2.43
C GLU A 128 21.24 41.85 3.44
N ARG A 129 20.63 41.73 4.63
CA ARG A 129 20.73 42.71 5.71
C ARG A 129 22.17 42.88 6.20
N LEU A 130 22.86 41.79 6.47
CA LEU A 130 24.27 41.77 6.88
C LEU A 130 25.17 42.35 5.79
N SER A 131 24.94 42.00 4.53
CA SER A 131 25.67 42.56 3.38
C SER A 131 25.51 44.07 3.27
N ALA A 132 24.30 44.60 3.50
CA ALA A 132 24.05 46.04 3.51
C ALA A 132 24.76 46.74 4.68
N GLN A 133 24.73 46.14 5.87
CA GLN A 133 25.44 46.65 7.05
C GLN A 133 26.96 46.65 6.83
N GLU A 134 27.52 45.60 6.25
CA GLU A 134 28.93 45.51 5.92
C GLU A 134 29.36 46.63 4.97
N ARG A 135 28.59 46.86 3.90
CA ARG A 135 28.86 47.97 2.95
C ARG A 135 28.83 49.33 3.64
N ARG A 136 27.88 49.54 4.56
CA ARG A 136 27.80 50.79 5.34
C ARG A 136 29.04 50.98 6.22
N LEU A 137 29.39 49.97 7.01
CA LEU A 137 30.55 50.02 7.90
C LEU A 137 31.85 50.24 7.11
N ARG A 138 32.02 49.59 5.94
CA ARG A 138 33.18 49.82 5.06
C ARG A 138 33.29 51.27 4.60
N ARG A 139 32.17 51.93 4.28
CA ARG A 139 32.15 53.36 3.92
C ARG A 139 32.54 54.24 5.10
N GLU A 140 31.95 54.01 6.27
CA GLU A 140 32.26 54.76 7.50
C GLU A 140 33.75 54.61 7.88
N LEU A 141 34.31 53.40 7.75
CA LEU A 141 35.73 53.14 8.02
C LEU A 141 36.65 53.87 7.03
N THR A 142 36.25 53.94 5.77
CA THR A 142 36.99 54.69 4.74
C THR A 142 36.96 56.19 5.01
N ASP A 143 35.80 56.75 5.38
CA ASP A 143 35.66 58.17 5.74
C ASP A 143 36.47 58.52 7.00
N MET A 144 36.42 57.68 8.04
CA MET A 144 37.22 57.87 9.25
C MET A 144 38.73 57.84 8.96
N ARG A 145 39.20 56.95 8.08
CA ARG A 145 40.60 56.92 7.64
C ARG A 145 40.99 58.22 6.92
N ALA A 146 40.14 58.72 6.03
CA ALA A 146 40.39 59.98 5.33
C ALA A 146 40.48 61.17 6.31
N ARG A 147 39.56 61.24 7.28
CA ARG A 147 39.58 62.28 8.33
C ARG A 147 40.84 62.20 9.20
N LEU A 148 41.26 60.99 9.56
CA LEU A 148 42.49 60.76 10.32
C LEU A 148 43.73 61.24 9.56
N GLU A 149 43.83 60.93 8.27
CA GLU A 149 44.94 61.43 7.44
C GLU A 149 44.94 62.97 7.33
N ALA A 150 43.77 63.59 7.13
CA ALA A 150 43.67 65.05 7.11
C ALA A 150 44.12 65.69 8.43
N ILE A 151 43.75 65.09 9.58
CA ILE A 151 44.20 65.58 10.90
C ILE A 151 45.72 65.45 11.05
N LYS A 152 46.31 64.33 10.60
CA LYS A 152 47.77 64.15 10.63
C LYS A 152 48.48 65.19 9.78
N GLU A 153 47.94 65.52 8.60
CA GLU A 153 48.51 66.51 7.70
C GLU A 153 48.47 67.92 8.30
N ILE A 154 47.36 68.29 8.94
CA ILE A 154 47.24 69.54 9.69
C ILE A 154 48.26 69.60 10.85
N ASP A 155 48.39 68.53 11.63
CA ASP A 155 49.36 68.48 12.75
C ASP A 155 50.81 68.62 12.26
N LEU A 156 51.14 68.02 11.12
CA LEU A 156 52.44 68.18 10.45
C LEU A 156 52.70 69.64 10.03
N GLN A 157 51.72 70.30 9.41
CA GLN A 157 51.83 71.71 9.01
C GLN A 157 52.01 72.64 10.22
N ILE A 158 51.29 72.39 11.32
CA ILE A 158 51.41 73.17 12.57
C ILE A 158 52.81 73.00 13.19
N LYS A 159 53.36 71.79 13.18
CA LYS A 159 54.72 71.53 13.69
C LYS A 159 55.78 72.25 12.86
N GLN A 160 55.70 72.16 11.53
CA GLN A 160 56.64 72.83 10.62
C GLN A 160 56.60 74.36 10.75
N SER A 161 55.41 74.94 10.87
CA SER A 161 55.25 76.39 11.04
C SER A 161 55.75 76.91 12.40
N ARG A 162 55.74 76.09 13.45
CA ARG A 162 56.35 76.41 14.75
C ARG A 162 57.88 76.31 14.76
N GLU A 163 58.45 75.44 13.92
CA GLU A 163 59.90 75.30 13.79
C GLU A 163 60.52 76.38 12.88
N GLY A 164 59.78 76.85 11.86
CA GLY A 164 60.22 77.94 10.96
C GLY A 164 60.03 79.37 11.49
N GLY A 165 59.37 79.55 12.65
CA GLY A 165 59.09 80.87 13.26
C GLY A 165 60.10 81.33 14.33
N ARG A 166 61.28 80.69 14.40
CA ARG A 166 62.39 81.10 15.26
C ARG A 166 63.50 81.74 14.41
N GLU A 167 63.28 82.96 13.97
CA GLU A 167 64.35 83.91 13.60
C GLU A 167 64.04 85.27 14.26
#